data_AF-A0A971YSC0-F1
#
_entry.id   AF-A0A971YSC0-F1
#
_cell.length_a   1.000
_cell.length_b   1.000
_cell.length_c   1.000
_cell.angle_alpha   90.00
_cell.angle_beta   90.00
_cell.angle_gamma   90.00
#
_symmetry.space_group_name_H-M   'P 1'
#
loop_
_entity.id
_entity.type
_entity.pdbx_description
1 polymer ?
#
loop_
_entity_poly.entity_id
_entity_poly.type
_entity_poly.pdbx_seq_one_letter_code
_entity_poly.pdbx_strand_id
1 'polypeptide(L)'
;HSIIPGIRKRLQKIAACPYVQAVTPGRISSAAGSLEPVVVFQYFQATGMKLIGKVPGAVQEIFVVSSQREAALNWLTASNLVLLEENRPGKPYSQKRKGRTTAAEDTAELIDEASPDTLRRYMQLSNGSDSPLMVAVGDRLNGKMDDFRNKLLHEAETKKKQKRKRSSKQSIQNSGQRHSGRPRSTSPPSTMEQWLKTADKQGPEYWRKIKAHKES
;
A
#
# COMPACT_ATOMS: atom_id res chain seq x y z
N HIS A 1 -14.59 16.00 25.27
CA HIS A 1 -13.97 14.83 24.60
C HIS A 1 -12.75 14.39 25.39
N SER A 2 -12.65 13.11 25.76
CA SER A 2 -11.44 12.58 26.40
C SER A 2 -10.31 12.48 25.36
N ILE A 3 -9.08 12.78 25.76
CA ILE A 3 -7.87 12.71 24.92
C ILE A 3 -6.92 11.67 25.54
N ILE A 4 -6.28 10.83 24.71
CA ILE A 4 -5.33 9.83 25.21
C ILE A 4 -4.21 10.55 25.98
N PRO A 5 -3.87 10.11 27.21
CA PRO A 5 -2.76 10.68 27.96
C PRO A 5 -1.48 10.68 27.12
N GLY A 6 -0.79 11.83 27.04
CA GLY A 6 0.45 11.97 26.27
C GLY A 6 0.28 12.35 24.80
N ILE A 7 -0.88 12.10 24.15
CA ILE A 7 -1.03 12.38 22.71
C ILE A 7 -1.16 13.87 22.42
N ARG A 8 -1.63 14.64 23.41
CA ARG A 8 -1.82 16.09 23.32
C ARG A 8 -0.55 16.82 22.83
N LYS A 9 0.63 16.44 23.33
CA LYS A 9 1.90 17.04 22.93
C LYS A 9 2.21 16.79 21.45
N ARG A 10 1.92 15.59 20.94
CA ARG A 10 2.05 15.27 19.51
C ARG A 10 1.03 16.03 18.67
N LEU A 11 -0.23 16.09 19.10
CA LEU A 11 -1.27 16.86 18.40
C LEU A 11 -0.93 18.35 18.30
N GLN A 12 -0.34 18.94 19.34
CA GLN A 12 0.12 20.33 19.30
C GLN A 12 1.23 20.54 18.26
N LYS A 13 2.18 19.60 18.13
CA LYS A 13 3.20 19.66 17.08
C LYS A 13 2.61 19.49 15.67
N ILE A 14 1.61 18.62 15.53
CA ILE A 14 0.87 18.45 14.27
C ILE A 14 0.14 19.74 13.90
N ALA A 15 -0.49 20.40 14.88
CA ALA A 15 -1.17 21.68 14.69
C ALA A 15 -0.22 22.84 14.35
N ALA A 16 1.08 22.73 14.68
CA ALA A 16 2.09 23.71 14.30
C ALA A 16 2.53 23.59 12.82
N CYS A 17 2.08 22.57 12.09
CA CYS A 17 2.37 22.42 10.67
C CYS A 17 1.71 23.56 9.86
N PRO A 18 2.45 24.27 8.97
CA PRO A 18 1.89 25.39 8.19
C PRO A 18 0.71 25.01 7.27
N TYR A 19 0.63 23.74 6.88
CA TYR A 19 -0.41 23.24 5.99
C TYR A 19 -1.67 22.76 6.73
N VAL A 20 -1.60 22.65 8.05
CA VAL A 20 -2.69 22.17 8.91
C VAL A 20 -3.49 23.35 9.44
N GLN A 21 -4.80 23.32 9.22
CA GLN A 21 -5.72 24.36 9.68
C GLN A 21 -6.31 24.02 11.05
N ALA A 22 -6.69 22.75 11.24
CA ALA A 22 -7.28 22.27 12.48
C ALA A 22 -6.96 20.79 12.71
N VAL A 23 -6.91 20.41 13.99
CA VAL A 23 -6.73 19.02 14.44
C VAL A 23 -7.84 18.70 15.41
N THR A 24 -8.69 17.74 15.04
CA THR A 24 -9.86 17.33 15.83
C THR A 24 -9.65 15.90 16.35
N PRO A 25 -9.40 15.73 17.66
CA PRO A 25 -9.34 14.40 18.25
C PRO A 25 -10.74 13.78 18.31
N GLY A 26 -10.86 12.56 17.80
CA GLY A 26 -12.06 11.74 17.83
C GLY A 26 -12.23 10.96 19.13
N ARG A 27 -13.18 10.01 19.12
CA ARG A 27 -13.48 9.16 20.28
C ARG A 27 -12.30 8.22 20.59
N ILE A 28 -12.08 7.96 21.88
CA ILE A 28 -11.12 6.97 22.37
C ILE A 28 -11.84 5.64 22.59
N SER A 29 -11.28 4.54 22.09
CA SER A 29 -11.66 3.19 22.48
C SER A 29 -10.70 2.67 23.53
N SER A 30 -11.16 2.62 24.79
CA SER A 30 -10.47 2.22 26.05
C SER A 30 -9.13 2.90 26.31
N ALA A 31 -8.77 3.17 27.57
CA ALA A 31 -7.53 3.85 27.93
C ALA A 31 -6.83 3.08 29.04
N ALA A 32 -5.73 2.39 28.72
CA ALA A 32 -4.94 1.67 29.70
C ALA A 32 -3.45 1.72 29.32
N GLY A 33 -2.78 2.82 29.63
CA GLY A 33 -1.32 2.88 29.47
C GLY A 33 -0.71 4.28 29.53
N SER A 34 0.53 4.35 30.01
CA SER A 34 1.37 5.56 30.09
C SER A 34 2.47 5.59 29.02
N LEU A 35 2.36 4.76 27.98
CA LEU A 35 3.35 4.65 26.91
C LEU A 35 3.18 5.76 25.88
N GLU A 36 4.27 6.06 25.15
CA GLU A 36 4.26 7.13 24.15
C GLU A 36 3.30 6.78 22.99
N PRO A 37 2.37 7.68 22.64
CA PRO A 37 1.43 7.45 21.55
C PRO A 37 2.10 7.50 20.19
N VAL A 38 1.78 6.53 19.35
CA VAL A 38 2.21 6.48 17.94
C VAL A 38 1.07 6.97 17.07
N VAL A 39 1.32 7.95 16.21
CA VAL A 39 0.33 8.44 15.24
C VAL A 39 0.63 7.83 13.87
N VAL A 40 -0.37 7.22 13.27
CA VAL A 40 -0.27 6.49 12.01
C VAL A 40 -1.23 7.08 11.00
N PHE A 41 -0.77 7.30 9.76
CA PHE A 41 -1.63 7.74 8.67
C PHE A 41 -2.56 6.61 8.24
N GLN A 42 -3.85 6.91 8.00
CA GLN A 42 -4.80 5.92 7.51
C GLN A 42 -5.27 6.21 6.08
N TYR A 43 -5.88 7.36 5.82
CA TYR A 43 -6.31 7.75 4.47
C TYR A 43 -6.60 9.25 4.35
N PHE A 44 -6.65 9.74 3.12
CA PHE A 44 -7.07 11.10 2.80
C PHE A 44 -8.59 11.25 2.79
N GLN A 45 -9.06 12.42 3.21
CA GLN A 45 -10.46 12.83 3.12
C GLN A 45 -10.58 14.04 2.19
N ALA A 46 -11.82 14.43 1.87
CA ALA A 46 -12.09 15.60 1.04
C ALA A 46 -11.48 16.89 1.64
N THR A 47 -11.59 17.05 2.96
CA THR A 47 -11.15 18.25 3.69
C THR A 47 -9.79 18.11 4.37
N GLY A 48 -9.09 16.97 4.20
CA GLY A 48 -7.81 16.73 4.86
C GLY A 48 -7.43 15.26 4.94
N MET A 49 -7.14 14.75 6.15
CA MET A 49 -6.71 13.37 6.36
C MET A 49 -7.14 12.80 7.71
N LYS A 50 -7.29 11.47 7.74
CA LYS A 50 -7.54 10.70 8.95
C LYS A 50 -6.26 10.01 9.41
N LEU A 51 -5.93 10.22 10.68
CA LEU A 51 -4.85 9.57 11.39
C LEU A 51 -5.40 8.72 12.53
N ILE A 52 -4.62 7.75 12.97
CA ILE A 52 -4.91 6.93 14.15
C ILE A 52 -3.78 7.13 15.16
N GLY A 53 -4.12 7.61 16.35
CA GLY A 53 -3.29 7.52 17.54
C GLY A 53 -3.44 6.15 18.19
N LYS A 54 -2.36 5.38 18.27
CA LYS A 54 -2.28 4.08 18.91
C LYS A 54 -1.45 4.20 20.20
N VAL A 55 -2.01 3.73 21.31
CA VAL A 55 -1.31 3.45 22.58
C VAL A 55 -1.69 2.02 22.98
N PRO A 56 -0.84 1.28 23.70
CA PRO A 56 -1.25 -0.01 24.27
C PRO A 56 -2.58 0.14 25.03
N GLY A 57 -3.57 -0.69 24.67
CA GLY A 57 -4.91 -0.64 25.26
C GLY A 57 -5.83 0.51 24.81
N ALA A 58 -5.36 1.40 23.93
CA ALA A 58 -6.14 2.57 23.48
C ALA A 58 -5.94 2.93 22.00
N VAL A 59 -7.04 3.25 21.32
CA VAL A 59 -6.99 3.79 19.96
C VAL A 59 -7.84 5.06 19.90
N GLN A 60 -7.32 6.09 19.26
CA GLN A 60 -8.01 7.35 19.04
C GLN A 60 -7.91 7.76 17.57
N GLU A 61 -9.05 8.06 16.97
CA GLU A 61 -9.08 8.68 15.65
C GLU A 61 -8.69 10.15 15.76
N ILE A 62 -7.95 10.66 14.78
CA ILE A 62 -7.55 12.07 14.72
C ILE A 62 -7.86 12.54 13.30
N PHE A 63 -8.66 13.60 13.20
CA PHE A 63 -8.99 14.24 11.94
C PHE A 63 -8.16 15.50 11.79
N VAL A 64 -7.44 15.62 10.69
CA VAL A 64 -6.61 16.78 10.38
C VAL A 64 -7.22 17.47 9.17
N VAL A 65 -7.59 18.74 9.34
CA VAL A 65 -8.13 19.59 8.28
C VAL A 65 -6.98 20.33 7.62
N SER A 66 -6.88 20.23 6.30
CA SER A 66 -5.77 20.79 5.54
C SER A 66 -6.20 20.98 4.08
N SER A 67 -5.99 22.19 3.55
CA SER A 67 -6.18 22.48 2.12
C SER A 67 -5.11 21.79 1.25
N GLN A 68 -3.91 21.58 1.78
CA GLN A 68 -2.78 20.95 1.08
C GLN A 68 -2.43 19.60 1.72
N ARG A 69 -3.35 18.64 1.63
CA ARG A 69 -3.26 17.35 2.35
C ARG A 69 -1.97 16.55 2.08
N GLU A 70 -1.46 16.58 0.86
CA GLU A 70 -0.22 15.86 0.49
C GLU A 70 1.03 16.54 1.08
N ALA A 71 1.11 17.87 0.96
CA ALA A 71 2.20 18.66 1.54
C ALA A 71 2.21 18.52 3.08
N ALA A 72 1.04 18.54 3.71
CA ALA A 72 0.88 18.29 5.14
C ALA A 72 1.39 16.89 5.52
N LEU A 73 0.99 15.84 4.80
CA LEU A 73 1.44 14.46 5.11
C LEU A 73 2.96 14.32 4.96
N ASN A 74 3.53 14.89 3.90
CA ASN A 74 4.98 14.85 3.66
C ASN A 74 5.74 15.56 4.78
N TRP A 75 5.28 16.74 5.22
CA TRP A 75 5.88 17.48 6.33
C TRP A 75 5.78 16.71 7.65
N LEU A 76 4.62 16.11 7.93
CA LEU A 76 4.37 15.34 9.15
C LEU A 76 5.21 14.07 9.21
N THR A 77 5.41 13.42 8.07
CA THR A 77 6.26 12.22 7.94
C THR A 77 7.73 12.61 8.09
N ALA A 78 8.18 13.67 7.42
CA ALA A 78 9.55 14.19 7.55
C ALA A 78 9.90 14.62 8.99
N SER A 79 8.89 15.09 9.74
CA SER A 79 9.03 15.48 11.15
C SER A 79 8.94 14.31 12.13
N ASN A 80 8.82 13.06 11.65
CA ASN A 80 8.60 11.85 12.46
C ASN A 80 7.39 11.93 13.41
N LEU A 81 6.40 12.77 13.07
CA LEU A 81 5.17 12.92 13.85
C LEU A 81 4.16 11.85 13.48
N VAL A 82 4.15 11.45 12.21
CA VAL A 82 3.23 10.47 11.62
C VAL A 82 4.03 9.38 10.92
N LEU A 83 3.64 8.12 11.15
CA LEU A 83 4.16 6.98 10.41
C LEU A 83 3.24 6.66 9.23
N LEU A 84 3.83 6.47 8.05
CA LEU A 84 3.15 5.83 6.92
C LEU A 84 3.10 4.32 7.22
N GLU A 85 1.90 3.76 7.27
CA GLU A 85 1.72 2.32 7.56
C GLU A 85 2.14 1.51 6.32
N GLU A 86 3.46 1.35 6.11
CA GLU A 86 3.99 0.60 4.95
C GLU A 86 4.27 -0.87 5.28
N ASN A 87 4.43 -1.26 6.55
CA ASN A 87 4.74 -2.65 6.89
C ASN A 87 4.19 -3.08 8.25
N ARG A 88 2.99 -3.68 8.26
CA ARG A 88 2.64 -4.69 9.26
C ARG A 88 2.60 -6.06 8.56
N PRO A 89 3.54 -6.98 8.83
CA PRO A 89 3.37 -8.39 8.51
C PRO A 89 2.29 -8.93 9.45
N GLY A 90 1.03 -8.78 9.08
CA GLY A 90 -0.06 -9.08 10.00
C GLY A 90 -1.43 -8.73 9.44
N LYS A 91 -1.97 -9.70 8.70
CA LYS A 91 -3.37 -9.89 8.26
C LYS A 91 -4.01 -8.72 7.49
N PRO A 92 -4.38 -8.92 6.21
CA PRO A 92 -5.17 -7.94 5.49
C PRO A 92 -6.43 -7.66 6.29
N TYR A 93 -6.68 -6.36 6.50
CA TYR A 93 -7.85 -5.82 7.18
C TYR A 93 -9.10 -6.58 6.72
N SER A 94 -9.65 -7.43 7.59
CA SER A 94 -10.84 -8.21 7.29
C SER A 94 -12.03 -7.26 7.19
N GLN A 95 -12.26 -6.74 6.00
CA GLN A 95 -13.54 -6.19 5.60
C GLN A 95 -14.56 -7.33 5.44
N LYS A 96 -14.91 -7.96 6.55
CA LYS A 96 -16.18 -8.64 6.71
C LYS A 96 -16.69 -8.25 8.09
N ARG A 97 -17.61 -7.28 8.09
CA ARG A 97 -18.53 -7.06 9.20
C ARG A 97 -19.19 -8.41 9.49
N LYS A 98 -18.71 -9.10 10.52
CA LYS A 98 -19.42 -10.24 11.09
C LYS A 98 -20.61 -9.63 11.80
N GLY A 99 -21.81 -9.96 11.33
CA GLY A 99 -23.06 -9.62 11.99
C GLY A 99 -22.97 -9.98 13.46
N ARG A 100 -23.37 -9.03 14.28
CA ARG A 100 -23.52 -9.18 15.72
C ARG A 100 -24.73 -10.07 15.96
N THR A 101 -24.51 -11.31 16.36
CA THR A 101 -25.48 -12.07 17.17
C THR A 101 -24.80 -12.42 18.48
N THR A 102 -25.47 -11.98 19.53
CA THR A 102 -25.15 -12.19 20.94
C THR A 102 -25.19 -13.68 21.27
N ALA A 103 -24.23 -14.12 22.07
CA ALA A 103 -24.23 -15.43 22.69
C ALA A 103 -25.41 -15.55 23.66
N ALA A 104 -26.26 -16.54 23.41
CA ALA A 104 -27.06 -17.21 24.43
C ALA A 104 -27.37 -18.63 23.92
N GLU A 105 -26.97 -19.59 24.76
CA GLU A 105 -27.52 -20.94 24.92
C GLU A 105 -27.14 -22.06 23.93
N ASP A 106 -26.35 -22.98 24.49
CA ASP A 106 -26.35 -24.41 24.21
C ASP A 106 -27.78 -24.95 24.08
N THR A 107 -28.25 -25.27 22.88
CA THR A 107 -28.97 -26.53 22.58
C THR A 107 -29.02 -26.71 21.06
N ALA A 108 -28.70 -27.91 20.58
CA ALA A 108 -28.91 -28.30 19.20
C ALA A 108 -30.41 -28.36 18.90
N GLU A 109 -30.89 -27.57 17.94
CA GLU A 109 -32.23 -27.70 17.37
C GLU A 109 -32.12 -27.60 15.84
N LEU A 110 -32.89 -28.44 15.17
CA LEU A 110 -32.91 -28.63 13.73
C LEU A 110 -33.18 -27.31 13.00
N ILE A 111 -32.57 -27.18 11.83
CA ILE A 111 -32.93 -26.15 10.84
C ILE A 111 -34.35 -26.47 10.40
N ASP A 112 -35.32 -25.70 10.89
CA ASP A 112 -36.70 -25.76 10.42
C ASP A 112 -36.70 -25.24 8.98
N GLU A 113 -36.89 -26.16 8.03
CA GLU A 113 -36.95 -25.86 6.61
C GLU A 113 -38.03 -24.79 6.38
N ALA A 114 -37.66 -23.71 5.70
CA ALA A 114 -38.53 -22.57 5.48
C ALA A 114 -39.93 -23.03 5.00
N SER A 115 -40.98 -22.50 5.65
CA SER A 115 -42.38 -22.80 5.33
C SER A 115 -42.61 -22.84 3.82
N PRO A 116 -43.33 -23.84 3.29
CA PRO A 116 -43.48 -24.08 1.85
C PRO A 116 -44.02 -22.87 1.07
N ASP A 117 -44.73 -21.96 1.74
CA ASP A 117 -45.17 -20.69 1.13
C ASP A 117 -44.03 -19.72 0.83
N THR A 118 -42.96 -19.75 1.62
CA THR A 118 -41.76 -18.94 1.41
C THR A 118 -41.01 -19.39 0.15
N LEU A 119 -40.91 -20.71 -0.06
CA LEU A 119 -40.34 -21.29 -1.28
C LEU A 119 -41.18 -20.94 -2.52
N ARG A 120 -42.51 -21.01 -2.42
CA ARG A 120 -43.42 -20.62 -3.52
C ARG A 120 -43.28 -19.15 -3.89
N ARG A 121 -43.13 -18.26 -2.89
CA ARG A 121 -42.91 -16.82 -3.13
C ARG A 121 -41.61 -16.56 -3.88
N TYR A 122 -40.56 -17.28 -3.54
CA TYR A 122 -39.27 -17.17 -4.21
C TYR A 122 -39.33 -17.64 -5.67
N MET A 123 -40.07 -18.73 -5.94
CA MET A 123 -40.25 -19.25 -7.30
C MET A 123 -41.16 -18.36 -8.17
N GLN A 124 -42.09 -17.62 -7.57
CA GLN A 124 -42.96 -16.69 -8.31
C GLN A 124 -42.22 -15.40 -8.72
N LEU A 125 -41.24 -14.95 -7.93
CA LEU A 125 -40.44 -13.76 -8.24
C LEU A 125 -39.48 -13.94 -9.43
N SER A 126 -39.14 -15.18 -9.80
CA SER A 126 -38.25 -15.44 -10.94
C SER A 126 -38.95 -15.49 -12.30
N ASN A 127 -40.29 -15.49 -12.35
CA ASN A 127 -41.05 -15.69 -13.60
C ASN A 127 -41.68 -14.41 -14.17
N GLY A 128 -41.40 -13.24 -13.61
CA GLY A 128 -42.04 -11.99 -14.04
C GLY A 128 -41.17 -10.77 -13.87
N SER A 129 -40.13 -10.62 -14.71
CA SER A 129 -39.68 -9.33 -15.25
C SER A 129 -38.37 -9.50 -16.02
N ASP A 130 -38.33 -9.00 -17.25
CA ASP A 130 -37.13 -8.63 -17.99
C ASP A 130 -36.17 -7.82 -17.11
N SER A 131 -35.12 -8.46 -16.59
CA SER A 131 -34.06 -7.79 -15.85
C SER A 131 -32.69 -8.18 -16.44
N PRO A 132 -31.91 -7.22 -16.97
CA PRO A 132 -30.62 -7.48 -17.62
C PRO A 132 -29.49 -7.63 -16.58
N LEU A 133 -29.69 -8.48 -15.57
CA LEU A 133 -28.77 -8.62 -14.43
C LEU A 133 -28.31 -10.05 -14.17
N MET A 134 -28.29 -10.89 -15.21
CA MET A 134 -27.43 -12.08 -15.23
C MET A 134 -26.26 -11.87 -16.19
N VAL A 135 -25.28 -11.10 -15.74
CA VAL A 135 -23.91 -11.30 -16.23
C VAL A 135 -23.23 -12.16 -15.17
N ALA A 136 -22.88 -13.39 -15.53
CA ALA A 136 -22.12 -14.27 -14.66
C ALA A 136 -20.86 -13.54 -14.17
N VAL A 137 -20.55 -13.66 -12.88
CA VAL A 137 -19.42 -12.97 -12.24
C VAL A 137 -18.07 -13.29 -12.94
N GLY A 138 -17.99 -14.39 -13.70
CA GLY A 138 -16.85 -14.74 -14.54
C GLY A 138 -16.59 -13.78 -15.71
N ASP A 139 -17.62 -13.19 -16.32
CA ASP A 139 -17.47 -12.41 -17.55
C ASP A 139 -16.97 -10.98 -17.30
N ARG A 140 -17.20 -10.43 -16.09
CA ARG A 140 -16.77 -9.06 -15.74
C ARG A 140 -15.29 -8.95 -15.35
N LEU A 141 -14.62 -10.08 -15.08
CA LEU A 141 -13.20 -10.11 -14.69
C LEU A 141 -12.26 -10.31 -15.89
N ASN A 142 -12.71 -10.98 -16.97
CA ASN A 142 -11.87 -11.26 -18.14
C ASN A 142 -11.52 -10.01 -18.94
N GLY A 143 -12.45 -9.07 -19.14
CA GLY A 143 -12.18 -7.86 -19.94
C GLY A 143 -11.07 -6.98 -19.35
N LYS A 144 -10.99 -6.85 -18.02
CA LYS A 144 -9.95 -6.04 -17.36
C LYS A 144 -8.56 -6.68 -17.42
N MET A 145 -8.50 -8.02 -17.45
CA MET A 145 -7.23 -8.75 -17.59
C MET A 145 -6.67 -8.65 -19.01
N ASP A 146 -7.54 -8.72 -20.02
CA ASP A 146 -7.11 -8.55 -21.42
C ASP A 146 -6.65 -7.11 -21.70
N ASP A 147 -7.33 -6.10 -21.16
CA ASP A 147 -6.89 -4.71 -21.26
C ASP A 147 -5.50 -4.51 -20.64
N PHE A 148 -5.26 -5.13 -19.48
CA PHE A 148 -3.98 -5.05 -18.80
C PHE A 148 -2.87 -5.77 -19.58
N ARG A 149 -3.17 -6.95 -20.13
CA ARG A 149 -2.23 -7.72 -20.96
C ARG A 149 -1.86 -6.99 -22.25
N ASN A 150 -2.84 -6.38 -22.91
CA ASN A 150 -2.64 -5.56 -24.10
C ASN A 150 -1.78 -4.32 -23.80
N LYS A 151 -2.00 -3.68 -22.64
CA LYS A 151 -1.18 -2.54 -22.20
C LYS A 151 0.27 -2.92 -21.96
N LEU A 152 0.54 -4.07 -21.35
CA LEU A 152 1.90 -4.58 -21.14
C LEU A 152 2.60 -4.93 -22.46
N LEU A 153 1.90 -5.55 -23.40
CA LEU A 153 2.45 -5.86 -24.73
C LEU A 153 2.84 -4.58 -25.48
N HIS A 154 1.99 -3.55 -25.43
CA HIS A 154 2.27 -2.27 -26.10
C HIS A 154 3.47 -1.53 -25.50
N GLU A 155 3.64 -1.58 -24.17
CA GLU A 155 4.79 -0.98 -23.49
C GLU A 155 6.10 -1.73 -23.82
N ALA A 156 6.05 -3.06 -23.95
CA ALA A 156 7.21 -3.85 -24.35
C ALA A 156 7.63 -3.59 -25.81
N GLU A 157 6.68 -3.44 -26.73
CA GLU A 157 6.97 -3.12 -28.13
C GLU A 157 7.55 -1.72 -28.32
N THR A 158 7.01 -0.72 -27.63
CA THR A 158 7.52 0.66 -27.69
C THR A 158 8.96 0.76 -27.17
N LYS A 159 9.28 0.06 -26.07
CA LYS A 159 10.66 -0.05 -25.55
C LYS A 159 11.60 -0.76 -26.53
N LYS A 160 11.16 -1.86 -27.18
CA LYS A 160 11.95 -2.55 -28.23
C LYS A 160 12.22 -1.66 -29.44
N LYS A 161 11.22 -0.90 -29.93
CA LYS A 161 11.38 0.03 -31.06
C LYS A 161 12.34 1.17 -30.72
N GLN A 162 12.27 1.73 -29.51
CA GLN A 162 13.23 2.76 -29.06
C GLN A 162 14.66 2.21 -28.96
N LYS A 163 14.85 1.00 -28.45
CA LYS A 163 16.18 0.37 -28.35
C LYS A 163 16.79 0.12 -29.74
N ARG A 164 16.00 -0.36 -30.71
CA ARG A 164 16.44 -0.55 -32.11
C ARG A 164 16.84 0.77 -32.79
N LYS A 165 16.11 1.86 -32.56
CA LYS A 165 16.46 3.20 -33.10
C LYS A 165 17.74 3.77 -32.47
N ARG A 166 18.05 3.42 -31.21
CA ARG A 166 19.29 3.83 -30.55
C ARG A 166 20.50 2.99 -31.01
N SER A 167 20.34 1.69 -31.21
CA SER A 167 21.44 0.82 -31.67
C SER A 167 21.83 1.06 -33.13
N SER A 168 20.89 1.43 -34.01
CA SER A 168 21.22 1.72 -35.42
C SER A 168 21.96 3.05 -35.61
N LYS A 169 21.78 4.03 -34.72
CA LYS A 169 22.53 5.30 -34.75
C LYS A 169 23.96 5.19 -34.19
N GLN A 170 24.22 4.25 -33.28
CA GLN A 170 25.57 4.02 -32.72
C GLN A 170 26.45 3.12 -33.59
N SER A 171 25.88 2.34 -34.52
CA SER A 171 26.65 1.42 -35.37
C SER A 171 27.37 2.09 -36.55
N ILE A 172 27.07 3.35 -36.87
CA ILE A 172 27.68 4.07 -38.02
C ILE A 172 28.95 4.84 -37.63
N GLN A 173 29.26 4.99 -36.34
CA GLN A 173 30.40 5.84 -35.89
C GLN A 173 31.60 5.09 -35.30
N ASN A 174 31.64 3.75 -35.31
CA ASN A 174 32.69 3.00 -34.60
C ASN A 174 33.43 1.95 -35.46
N SER A 175 33.66 2.23 -36.73
CA SER A 175 34.62 1.51 -37.58
C SER A 175 35.92 2.29 -37.70
N GLY A 176 36.71 2.34 -36.63
CA GLY A 176 38.05 2.91 -36.71
C GLY A 176 38.62 3.29 -35.36
N GLN A 177 39.22 2.32 -34.66
CA GLN A 177 40.51 2.50 -33.99
C GLN A 177 40.88 1.23 -33.21
N ARG A 178 41.86 0.50 -33.75
CA ARG A 178 42.73 -0.39 -32.98
C ARG A 178 43.71 0.50 -32.22
N HIS A 179 43.83 0.33 -30.90
CA HIS A 179 45.12 0.46 -30.19
C HIS A 179 45.06 -0.15 -28.79
N SER A 180 46.22 -0.68 -28.42
CA SER A 180 46.65 -1.44 -27.26
C SER A 180 46.59 -0.69 -25.91
N GLY A 181 46.26 -1.44 -24.86
CA GLY A 181 47.04 -1.49 -23.61
C GLY A 181 46.91 -0.35 -22.59
N ARG A 182 45.97 -0.49 -21.63
CA ARG A 182 46.15 -0.18 -20.19
C ARG A 182 44.86 -0.51 -19.40
N PRO A 183 44.92 -1.16 -18.22
CA PRO A 183 43.72 -1.37 -17.40
C PRO A 183 43.31 -0.05 -16.73
N ARG A 184 42.12 0.42 -17.07
CA ARG A 184 41.50 1.66 -16.56
C ARG A 184 40.66 1.34 -15.32
N SER A 185 40.78 2.19 -14.31
CA SER A 185 39.99 2.21 -13.08
C SER A 185 38.49 2.07 -13.35
N THR A 186 37.83 1.15 -12.65
CA THR A 186 36.38 0.91 -12.73
C THR A 186 35.62 2.09 -12.15
N SER A 187 34.99 2.88 -13.01
CA SER A 187 33.93 3.82 -12.63
C SER A 187 32.79 3.05 -11.94
N PRO A 188 32.18 3.58 -10.87
CA PRO A 188 31.08 2.91 -10.19
C PRO A 188 29.88 2.74 -11.15
N PRO A 189 29.20 1.58 -11.14
CA PRO A 189 28.07 1.32 -12.02
C PRO A 189 26.92 2.27 -11.68
N SER A 190 26.41 3.01 -12.68
CA SER A 190 25.37 4.03 -12.44
C SER A 190 23.96 3.45 -12.31
N THR A 191 23.79 2.14 -12.49
CA THR A 191 22.48 1.47 -12.50
C THR A 191 22.55 0.17 -11.71
N MET A 192 21.53 -0.08 -10.89
CA MET A 192 21.43 -1.24 -9.98
C MET A 192 21.60 -2.60 -10.71
N GLU A 193 21.05 -2.75 -11.92
CA GLU A 193 21.23 -3.97 -12.73
C GLU A 193 22.69 -4.22 -13.14
N GLN A 194 23.47 -3.16 -13.37
CA GLN A 194 24.89 -3.30 -13.67
C GLN A 194 25.66 -3.70 -12.43
N TRP A 195 25.28 -3.18 -11.26
CA TRP A 195 25.90 -3.54 -9.98
C TRP A 195 25.72 -5.04 -9.69
N LEU A 196 24.51 -5.58 -9.87
CA LEU A 196 24.22 -7.00 -9.68
C LEU A 196 25.03 -7.89 -10.63
N LYS A 197 25.08 -7.55 -11.93
CA LYS A 197 25.88 -8.30 -12.91
C LYS A 197 27.38 -8.24 -12.65
N THR A 198 27.87 -7.12 -12.10
CA THR A 198 29.27 -7.02 -11.70
C THR A 198 29.55 -7.83 -10.43
N ALA A 199 28.62 -7.88 -9.48
CA ALA A 199 28.75 -8.65 -8.25
C ALA A 199 28.81 -10.16 -8.52
N ASP A 200 27.95 -10.67 -9.41
CA ASP A 200 27.96 -12.08 -9.81
C ASP A 200 29.29 -12.52 -10.45
N LYS A 201 30.00 -11.60 -11.09
CA LYS A 201 31.32 -11.87 -11.69
C LYS A 201 32.46 -11.93 -10.69
N GLN A 202 32.32 -11.35 -9.50
CA GLN A 202 33.44 -11.25 -8.53
C GLN A 202 33.58 -12.46 -7.60
N GLY A 203 32.71 -13.47 -7.73
CA GLY A 203 32.82 -14.73 -7.00
C GLY A 203 32.64 -14.59 -5.47
N PRO A 204 32.71 -15.71 -4.73
CA PRO A 204 32.41 -15.73 -3.30
C PRO A 204 33.43 -14.96 -2.42
N GLU A 205 34.66 -14.77 -2.90
CA GLU A 205 35.73 -14.07 -2.18
C GLU A 205 35.46 -12.56 -2.02
N TYR A 206 34.73 -11.95 -2.96
CA TYR A 206 34.32 -10.54 -2.87
C TYR A 206 33.41 -10.27 -1.67
N TRP A 207 32.46 -11.17 -1.42
CA TRP A 207 31.54 -11.05 -0.29
C TRP A 207 32.23 -11.27 1.06
N ARG A 208 33.26 -12.12 1.12
CA ARG A 208 34.09 -12.29 2.32
C ARG A 208 34.82 -11.00 2.69
N LYS A 209 35.39 -10.28 1.70
CA LYS A 209 36.04 -8.97 1.93
C LYS A 209 35.07 -7.89 2.41
N ILE A 210 33.87 -7.81 1.83
CA ILE A 210 32.85 -6.85 2.29
C ILE A 210 32.44 -7.14 3.73
N LYS A 211 32.29 -8.41 4.09
CA LYS A 211 31.88 -8.80 5.45
C LYS A 211 32.96 -8.46 6.48
N ALA A 212 34.23 -8.74 6.18
CA ALA A 212 35.34 -8.41 7.06
C ALA A 212 35.48 -6.89 7.32
N HIS A 213 35.22 -6.06 6.31
CA HIS A 213 35.31 -4.60 6.45
C HIS A 213 34.16 -3.95 7.25
N LYS A 214 33.12 -4.72 7.58
CA LYS A 214 31.97 -4.28 8.39
C LYS A 214 32.09 -4.70 9.87
N GLU A 215 32.94 -5.68 10.16
CA GLU A 215 33.17 -6.20 11.52
C GLU A 215 34.37 -5.52 12.22
N SER A 216 35.19 -4.74 11.49
CA SER A 216 36.20 -3.81 12.03
C SER A 216 35.63 -2.41 12.24
#